data_AF-A0A2S9IN72-F1
#
_entry.id   AF-A0A2S9IN72-F1
#
_cell.length_a   1.000
_cell.length_b   1.000
_cell.length_c   1.000
_cell.angle_alpha   90.00
_cell.angle_beta   90.00
_cell.angle_gamma   90.00
#
_symmetry.space_group_name_H-M   'P 1'
#
loop_
_entity.id
_entity.type
_entity.pdbx_description
1 polymer ?
#
loop_
_entity_poly.entity_id
_entity_poly.type
_entity_poly.pdbx_seq_one_letter_code
_entity_poly.pdbx_strand_id
1 'polypeptide(L)' 'MNETDVKRIEVLSYVQQMLGELRWMAHSIDYPMLGYFIEMAYIESEDAIRSEREANSDRQKRDGAA' A
#
# COMPACT_ATOMS: atom_id res chain seq x y z
N MET A 1 -10.28 -14.43 -8.27
CA MET A 1 -9.90 -13.20 -7.54
C MET A 1 -11.06 -12.81 -6.63
N ASN A 2 -10.89 -12.85 -5.31
CA ASN A 2 -11.99 -12.54 -4.39
C ASN A 2 -12.22 -11.02 -4.33
N GLU A 3 -13.48 -10.60 -4.35
CA GLU A 3 -13.87 -9.19 -4.35
C GLU A 3 -13.30 -8.41 -3.13
N THR A 4 -13.15 -9.09 -1.99
CA THR A 4 -12.56 -8.52 -0.76
C THR A 4 -11.07 -8.18 -0.92
N ASP A 5 -10.31 -9.00 -1.64
CA ASP A 5 -8.87 -8.79 -1.83
C ASP A 5 -8.61 -7.64 -2.81
N VAL A 6 -9.45 -7.51 -3.85
CA VAL A 6 -9.43 -6.36 -4.78
C VAL A 6 -9.68 -5.06 -4.02
N LYS A 7 -10.73 -5.03 -3.19
CA LYS A 7 -11.06 -3.86 -2.36
C LYS A 7 -9.92 -3.48 -1.41
N ARG A 8 -9.20 -4.46 -0.85
CA ARG A 8 -8.05 -4.18 0.03
C ARG A 8 -6.91 -3.51 -0.73
N ILE A 9 -6.56 -4.00 -1.92
CA ILE A 9 -5.52 -3.38 -2.76
C ILE A 9 -5.92 -1.96 -3.17
N GLU A 10 -7.18 -1.73 -3.51
CA GLU A 10 -7.70 -0.40 -3.85
C GLU A 10 -7.58 0.57 -2.68
N VAL A 11 -7.99 0.16 -1.48
CA VAL A 11 -7.86 0.97 -0.25
C VAL A 11 -6.39 1.28 0.05
N LEU A 12 -5.51 0.28 -0.01
CA LEU A 12 -4.08 0.50 0.22
C LEU A 12 -3.46 1.43 -0.83
N SER A 13 -3.86 1.30 -2.10
CA SER A 13 -3.38 2.17 -3.18
C SER A 13 -3.81 3.63 -2.97
N TYR A 14 -5.05 3.84 -2.51
CA TYR A 14 -5.54 5.16 -2.14
C TYR A 14 -4.78 5.76 -0.96
N VAL A 15 -4.51 4.96 0.08
CA VAL A 15 -3.68 5.38 1.23
C VAL A 15 -2.26 5.74 0.78
N GLN A 16 -1.63 4.93 -0.06
CA GLN A 16 -0.28 5.21 -0.56
C GLN A 16 -0.22 6.54 -1.33
N GLN A 17 -1.23 6.83 -2.17
CA GLN A 17 -1.33 8.11 -2.86
C GLN A 17 -1.43 9.29 -1.87
N MET A 18 -2.30 9.19 -0.85
CA MET A 18 -2.42 10.22 0.18
C MET A 18 -1.12 10.44 0.96
N LEU A 19 -0.39 9.37 1.26
CA LEU A 19 0.89 9.45 1.96
C LEU A 19 1.94 10.19 1.11
N GLY A 20 1.94 10.00 -0.21
CA GLY A 20 2.80 10.76 -1.14
C GLY A 20 2.56 12.27 -1.05
N GLU A 21 1.30 12.70 -1.09
CA GLU A 21 0.93 14.11 -0.96
C GLU A 21 1.30 14.69 0.42
N LEU A 22 1.01 13.94 1.50
CA LEU A 22 1.35 14.35 2.87
C LEU A 22 2.86 14.47 3.08
N ARG A 23 3.66 13.59 2.46
CA ARG A 23 5.11 13.66 2.53
C ARG A 23 5.61 14.95 1.92
N TRP A 24 5.12 15.30 0.73
CA TRP A 24 5.49 16.55 0.07
C TRP A 24 5.12 17.77 0.93
N MET A 25 3.91 17.77 1.50
CA MET A 25 3.47 18.84 2.40
C MET A 25 4.36 18.95 3.64
N ALA A 26 4.71 17.85 4.30
CA ALA A 26 5.57 17.85 5.48
C ALA A 26 6.98 18.40 5.20
N HIS A 27 7.55 18.08 4.03
CA HIS A 27 8.82 18.67 3.59
C HIS A 27 8.68 20.17 3.28
N SER A 28 7.55 20.62 2.74
CA SER A 28 7.33 22.04 2.41
C SER A 28 7.26 22.96 3.63
N ILE A 29 6.89 22.43 4.79
CA ILE A 29 6.79 23.17 6.06
C ILE A 29 7.99 22.97 7.00
N ASP A 30 9.05 22.29 6.54
CA ASP A 30 10.27 21.99 7.31
C ASP A 30 10.03 21.19 8.61
N TYR A 31 9.17 20.17 8.53
CA TYR A 31 8.95 19.21 9.62
C TYR A 31 9.60 17.84 9.29
N PRO A 32 10.92 17.69 9.48
CA PRO A 32 11.67 16.53 9.00
C PRO A 32 11.24 15.22 9.67
N MET A 33 10.97 15.23 10.98
CA MET A 33 10.51 14.02 11.69
C MET A 33 9.11 13.57 11.25
N LEU A 34 8.22 14.52 10.93
CA LEU A 34 6.89 14.18 10.41
C LEU A 34 7.00 13.60 9.00
N GLY A 35 7.82 14.23 8.13
CA GLY A 35 8.10 13.71 6.80
C GLY A 35 8.68 12.30 6.84
N TYR A 36 9.59 12.03 7.78
CA TYR A 36 10.14 10.69 8.01
C TYR A 36 9.05 9.66 8.36
N PHE A 37 8.15 9.96 9.31
CA PHE A 37 7.09 9.01 9.65
C PHE A 37 6.13 8.75 8.50
N ILE A 38 5.81 9.78 7.71
CA ILE A 38 4.97 9.63 6.53
C ILE A 38 5.67 8.81 5.45
N GLU A 39 6.98 9.02 5.24
CA GLU A 39 7.79 8.23 4.31
C GLU A 39 7.87 6.76 4.72
N MET A 40 8.06 6.48 6.01
CA MET A 40 8.05 5.11 6.52
C MET A 40 6.68 4.44 6.33
N ALA A 41 5.59 5.18 6.56
CA ALA A 41 4.24 4.67 6.29
C ALA A 41 4.00 4.44 4.79
N TYR A 42 4.55 5.30 3.92
CA TYR A 42 4.47 5.14 2.47
C TYR A 42 5.15 3.85 2.01
N ILE A 43 6.38 3.59 2.50
CA ILE A 43 7.13 2.36 2.20
C ILE A 43 6.36 1.12 2.68
N GLU A 44 5.86 1.14 3.92
CA GLU A 44 5.06 0.04 4.46
C GLU A 44 3.81 -0.24 3.61
N SER A 45 3.14 0.80 3.11
CA SER A 45 1.96 0.63 2.24
C SER A 45 2.29 -0.02 0.90
N GLU A 46 3.47 0.27 0.33
CA GLU A 46 3.95 -0.34 -0.90
C GLU A 46 4.24 -1.84 -0.69
N ASP A 47 4.90 -2.17 0.42
CA ASP A 47 5.20 -3.55 0.80
C ASP A 47 3.92 -4.34 1.09
N ALA A 48 2.93 -3.73 1.76
CA ALA A 48 1.63 -4.33 2.00
C ALA A 48 0.87 -4.63 0.69
N ILE A 49 0.89 -3.72 -0.29
CA ILE A 49 0.26 -3.94 -1.61
C ILE A 49 0.94 -5.10 -2.35
N ARG A 50 2.28 -5.17 -2.28
CA ARG A 50 3.04 -6.28 -2.89
C ARG A 50 2.66 -7.62 -2.27
N SER A 51 2.62 -7.68 -0.94
CA SER A 51 2.22 -8.88 -0.20
C SER A 51 0.80 -9.35 -0.55
N GLU A 52 -0.17 -8.43 -0.65
CA GLU A 52 -1.54 -8.76 -1.06
C GLU A 52 -1.63 -9.27 -2.50
N ARG A 53 -0.82 -8.72 -3.43
CA ARG A 53 -0.75 -9.22 -4.81
C ARG A 53 -0.17 -10.64 -4.88
N GLU A 54 0.87 -10.92 -4.10
CA GLU A 54 1.48 -12.24 -4.00
C GLU A 54 0.49 -13.27 -3.41
N ALA A 55 -0.17 -12.93 -2.31
CA ALA A 55 -1.19 -13.76 -1.68
C ALA A 55 -2.34 -14.10 -2.65
N ASN A 56 -2.76 -13.14 -3.48
CA ASN A 56 -3.79 -13.35 -4.50
C ASN A 56 -3.33 -14.29 -5.62
N SER A 57 -2.09 -14.17 -6.07
CA SER A 57 -1.48 -15.08 -7.05
C SER A 57 -1.45 -16.52 -6.52
N ASP A 58 -1.04 -16.70 -5.26
CA ASP A 58 -0.94 -18.03 -4.65
C ASP A 58 -2.31 -18.70 -4.48
N ARG A 59 -3.36 -17.94 -4.10
CA ARG A 59 -4.74 -18.45 -4.07
C ARG A 59 -5.21 -18.88 -5.46
N GLN A 60 -4.97 -18.06 -6.49
CA GLN A 60 -5.39 -18.36 -7.86
C GLN A 60 -4.74 -19.65 -8.41
N LYS A 61 -3.48 -19.94 -8.03
CA LYS A 61 -2.80 -21.20 -8.39
C LYS A 61 -3.42 -22.42 -7.72
N ARG A 62 -3.88 -22.29 -6.46
CA ARG A 62 -4.52 -23.39 -5.72
C ARG A 62 -5.89 -23.73 -6.30
N ASP A 63 -6.68 -22.72 -6.66
CA ASP A 63 -8.03 -22.92 -7.21
C ASP A 63 -8.02 -23.50 -8.63
N GLY A 64 -6.96 -23.27 -9.41
CA GLY A 64 -6.83 -23.81 -10.77
C GLY A 64 -6.27 -25.24 -10.85
N ALA A 65 -5.93 -25.85 -9.71
CA ALA A 65 -5.35 -27.20 -9.63
C ALA A 65 -6.34 -28.27 -9.11
N ALA A 66 -7.63 -27.92 -8.98
CA ALA A 66 -8.73 -28.82 -8.60
C ALA A 66 -9.68 -29.04 -9.78
#